data_AF-A0A483E2L2-F1
#
_entry.id   AF-A0A483E2L2-F1
#
_cell.length_a   1.000
_cell.length_b   1.000
_cell.length_c   1.000
_cell.angle_alpha   90.00
_cell.angle_beta   90.00
_cell.angle_gamma   90.00
#
_symmetry.space_group_name_H-M   'P 1'
#
loop_
_entity.id
_entity.type
_entity.pdbx_description
1 polymer ?
#
loop_
_entity_poly.entity_id
_entity_poly.type
_entity_poly.pdbx_seq_one_letter_code
_entity_poly.pdbx_strand_id
1 'polypeptide(L)' 'YYLSFIEDNWQRYGQPGTQVNLNVDIVSNESINIPSLSEQIKISQFLANIDNKLTSKKAELDKLKTWKQGLLQQMFV' A
#
# COMPACT_ATOMS: atom_id res chain seq x y z
N TYR A 1 1.67 5.75 -2.11
CA TYR A 1 1.37 5.59 -3.55
C TYR A 1 1.16 6.97 -4.18
N TYR A 2 1.08 7.10 -5.52
CA TYR A 2 0.96 8.42 -6.18
C TYR A 2 -0.17 9.30 -5.61
N LEU A 3 -1.31 8.71 -5.23
CA LEU A 3 -2.47 9.44 -4.70
C LEU A 3 -2.48 9.62 -3.17
N SER A 4 -1.43 9.21 -2.45
CA SER A 4 -1.46 9.26 -0.97
C SER A 4 -1.49 10.68 -0.41
N PHE A 5 -1.16 11.70 -1.20
CA PHE A 5 -1.29 13.10 -0.78
C PHE A 5 -2.75 13.52 -0.54
N ILE A 6 -3.72 12.80 -1.11
CA ILE A 6 -5.16 13.06 -0.92
C ILE A 6 -5.61 12.67 0.50
N GLU A 7 -4.93 11.69 1.11
CA GLU A 7 -5.28 11.21 2.44
C GLU A 7 -5.26 12.34 3.48
N ASP A 8 -4.32 13.27 3.35
CA ASP A 8 -4.21 14.46 4.21
C ASP A 8 -5.41 15.42 4.05
N ASN A 9 -5.99 15.50 2.85
CA ASN A 9 -7.19 16.29 2.60
C ASN A 9 -8.42 15.60 3.20
N TRP A 10 -8.53 14.29 3.02
CA TRP A 10 -9.64 13.50 3.54
C TRP A 10 -9.69 13.47 5.07
N GLN A 11 -8.55 13.47 5.74
CA GLN A 11 -8.50 13.53 7.22
C GLN A 11 -9.18 14.77 7.81
N ARG A 12 -9.29 15.87 7.05
CA ARG A 12 -9.93 17.12 7.50
C ARG A 12 -11.45 16.98 7.67
N TYR A 13 -12.06 15.97 7.04
CA TYR A 13 -13.50 15.72 7.17
C TYR A 13 -13.85 14.88 8.41
N GLY A 14 -12.86 14.36 9.15
CA GLY A 14 -13.05 13.61 10.39
C GLY A 14 -12.84 14.47 11.64
N GLN A 15 -13.46 14.08 12.75
CA GLN A 15 -13.16 14.67 14.05
C GLN A 15 -11.91 14.01 14.67
N PRO A 16 -11.10 14.74 15.47
CA PRO A 16 -9.98 14.14 16.18
C PRO A 16 -10.40 12.92 17.00
N GLY A 17 -9.73 11.79 16.79
CA GLY A 17 -10.04 10.52 17.48
C GLY A 17 -11.17 9.68 16.85
N THR A 18 -11.75 10.12 15.73
CA THR A 18 -12.75 9.34 14.97
C THR A 18 -12.25 8.96 13.58
N GLN A 19 -12.68 7.81 13.09
CA GLN A 19 -12.41 7.40 11.71
C GLN A 19 -13.26 8.27 10.75
N VAL A 20 -12.62 8.85 9.75
CA VAL A 20 -13.29 9.67 8.72
C VAL A 20 -14.23 8.77 7.91
N ASN A 21 -15.48 9.21 7.73
CA ASN A 21 -16.41 8.60 6.79
C ASN A 21 -16.39 9.38 5.47
N LEU A 22 -16.05 8.71 4.36
CA LEU A 22 -16.03 9.31 3.03
C LEU A 22 -17.32 9.00 2.30
N ASN A 23 -18.09 10.04 1.99
CA ASN A 23 -19.27 9.94 1.14
C ASN A 23 -18.92 10.25 -0.33
N VAL A 24 -19.86 9.98 -1.23
CA VAL A 24 -19.69 10.17 -2.68
C VAL A 24 -19.34 11.62 -3.02
N ASP A 25 -19.93 12.60 -2.32
CA ASP A 25 -19.69 14.01 -2.58
C ASP A 25 -18.26 14.42 -2.23
N ILE A 26 -17.72 13.93 -1.11
CA ILE A 26 -16.33 14.20 -0.71
C ILE A 26 -15.37 13.64 -1.76
N VAL A 27 -15.59 12.39 -2.19
CA VAL A 27 -14.71 11.73 -3.16
C VAL A 27 -14.80 12.38 -4.54
N SER A 28 -16.01 12.73 -4.99
CA SER A 28 -16.23 13.27 -6.34
C SER A 28 -15.73 14.71 -6.50
N ASN A 29 -15.67 15.47 -5.41
CA ASN A 29 -15.19 16.85 -5.40
C ASN A 29 -13.69 16.98 -5.11
N GLU A 30 -12.98 15.88 -4.91
CA GLU A 30 -11.55 15.91 -4.65
C GLU A 30 -10.78 16.34 -5.91
N SER A 31 -10.02 17.43 -5.79
CA SER A 31 -9.19 17.91 -6.89
C SER A 31 -7.89 17.11 -6.93
N ILE A 32 -7.64 16.46 -8.07
CA ILE A 32 -6.42 15.69 -8.28
C ILE A 32 -5.71 16.15 -9.56
N ASN A 33 -4.38 16.20 -9.50
CA ASN A 33 -3.58 16.42 -10.68
C ASN A 33 -3.50 15.11 -11.48
N ILE A 34 -4.15 15.10 -12.63
CA ILE A 34 -4.16 13.98 -13.56
C ILE A 34 -3.05 14.21 -14.60
N PRO A 35 -1.94 13.45 -14.56
CA PRO A 35 -0.86 13.61 -15.53
C PRO A 35 -1.26 13.04 -16.89
N SER A 36 -0.42 13.20 -17.91
CA SER A 36 -0.69 12.65 -19.23
C SER A 36 -0.82 11.12 -19.20
N LEU A 37 -1.58 10.53 -20.14
CA LEU A 37 -1.75 9.07 -20.18
C LEU A 37 -0.40 8.32 -20.23
N SER A 38 0.57 8.85 -20.97
CA SER A 38 1.92 8.26 -21.03
C SER A 38 2.60 8.23 -19.67
N GLU A 39 2.48 9.30 -18.88
CA GLU A 39 3.02 9.36 -17.52
C GLU A 39 2.24 8.45 -16.56
N GLN A 40 0.91 8.39 -16.67
CA GLN A 40 0.09 7.46 -15.87
C GLN A 40 0.53 6.01 -16.07
N ILE A 41 0.84 5.61 -17.31
CA ILE A 41 1.36 4.27 -17.61
C ILE A 41 2.72 4.06 -16.94
N LYS A 42 3.64 5.02 -17.04
CA LYS A 42 4.97 4.92 -16.41
C LYS A 42 4.87 4.84 -14.89
N ILE A 43 4.05 5.70 -14.27
CA ILE A 43 3.82 5.72 -12.82
C ILE A 43 3.21 4.40 -12.36
N SER A 44 2.18 3.91 -13.05
CA SER A 44 1.51 2.64 -12.69
C SER A 44 2.45 1.44 -12.81
N GLN A 45 3.23 1.34 -13.90
CA GLN A 45 4.24 0.29 -14.07
C GLN A 45 5.32 0.34 -12.98
N PHE A 46 5.78 1.53 -12.63
CA PHE A 46 6.78 1.69 -11.57
C PHE A 46 6.24 1.24 -10.20
N LEU A 47 5.03 1.67 -9.84
CA LEU A 47 4.39 1.26 -8.58
C LEU A 47 4.11 -0.25 -8.56
N ALA A 48 3.62 -0.82 -9.66
CA ALA A 48 3.40 -2.27 -9.78
C ALA A 48 4.70 -3.08 -9.60
N ASN A 49 5.82 -2.58 -10.12
CA ASN A 49 7.12 -3.23 -9.91
C ASN A 49 7.55 -3.21 -8.44
N ILE A 50 7.26 -2.14 -7.71
CA ILE A 50 7.51 -2.08 -6.26
C ILE A 50 6.63 -3.11 -5.53
N ASP A 51 5.35 -3.22 -5.88
CA ASP A 51 4.42 -4.17 -5.27
C ASP A 51 4.82 -5.62 -5.52
N ASN A 52 5.24 -5.93 -6.75
CA ASN A 52 5.76 -7.24 -7.11
C ASN A 52 7.00 -7.58 -6.28
N LYS A 53 7.95 -6.64 -6.17
CA LYS A 53 9.16 -6.84 -5.38
C LYS A 53 8.86 -7.03 -3.89
N LEU A 54 7.93 -6.25 -3.34
CA LEU A 54 7.48 -6.37 -1.96
C LEU A 54 6.85 -7.74 -1.70
N THR A 55 6.00 -8.20 -2.62
CA THR A 55 5.36 -9.51 -2.56
C THR A 55 6.38 -10.64 -2.58
N SER A 56 7.35 -10.59 -3.50
CA SER A 56 8.44 -11.58 -3.55
C SER A 56 9.24 -11.60 -2.25
N LYS A 57 9.55 -10.44 -1.66
CA LYS A 57 10.30 -10.36 -0.41
C LYS A 57 9.50 -10.87 0.80
N LYS A 58 8.19 -10.62 0.85
CA LYS A 58 7.31 -11.20 1.87
C LYS A 58 7.30 -12.73 1.79
N ALA A 59 7.15 -13.28 0.59
CA ALA A 59 7.19 -14.73 0.38
C ALA A 59 8.53 -15.35 0.79
N GLU A 60 9.65 -14.71 0.45
CA GLU A 60 10.99 -15.13 0.87
C GLU A 60 11.14 -15.10 2.40
N LEU A 61 10.69 -14.02 3.04
CA LEU A 61 10.71 -13.87 4.49
C LEU A 61 9.90 -14.97 5.18
N ASP A 62 8.71 -15.27 4.69
CA ASP A 62 7.86 -16.30 5.30
C ASP A 62 8.46 -17.69 5.11
N LYS A 63 9.06 -17.99 3.94
CA LYS A 63 9.83 -19.22 3.74
C LYS A 63 10.99 -19.34 4.73
N LEU A 64 11.73 -18.26 4.97
CA LEU A 64 12.84 -18.25 5.92
C LEU A 64 12.36 -18.45 7.37
N LYS A 65 11.22 -17.88 7.76
CA LYS A 65 10.61 -18.13 9.07
C LYS A 65 10.25 -19.60 9.24
N THR A 66 9.57 -20.20 8.26
CA THR A 66 9.22 -21.62 8.29
C THR A 66 10.47 -22.50 8.36
N TRP A 67 11.50 -22.19 7.56
CA TRP A 67 12.75 -22.93 7.58
C TRP A 67 13.46 -22.84 8.94
N LYS A 68 13.55 -21.63 9.51
CA LYS A 68 14.09 -21.42 10.87
C LYS A 68 13.32 -22.21 11.92
N GLN A 69 11.98 -22.24 11.84
CA GLN A 69 11.16 -23.00 12.75
C GLN A 69 11.42 -24.51 12.63
N GLY A 70 11.56 -25.04 11.42
CA GLY A 70 11.91 -26.44 11.18
C GLY A 70 13.28 -26.82 11.74
N LEU A 71 14.30 -25.97 11.55
CA LEU A 71 15.63 -26.18 12.14
C LEU A 71 15.59 -26.19 13.67
N LEU A 72 14.85 -25.28 14.28
CA LEU A 72 14.71 -25.24 15.75
C LEU A 72 13.99 -26.49 16.27
N GLN A 73 12.97 -27.00 15.57
CA GLN A 73 12.33 -28.26 15.95
C GLN A 73 13.31 -29.43 15.91
N GLN A 74 14.20 -29.49 14.91
CA GLN A 74 15.23 -30.53 14.81
C GLN A 74 16.32 -30.44 15.91
N MET A 75 16.52 -29.27 16.53
CA MET A 75 17.53 -29.09 17.57
C MET A 75 17.13 -29.64 18.95
N PHE A 76 15.83 -29.83 19.20
CA PHE A 76 15.30 -30.26 20.50
C PHE A 76 14.62 -31.64 20.44
N VAL A 77 14.88 -32.39 19.36
CA VAL A 77 14.50 -33.81 19.18
C VAL A 77 15.77 -34.65 19.25
#